data_AF-A0A958G9L9-F1
#
_entry.id   AF-A0A958G9L9-F1
#
_cell.length_a   1.000
_cell.length_b   1.000
_cell.length_c   1.000
_cell.angle_alpha   90.00
_cell.angle_beta   90.00
_cell.angle_gamma   90.00
#
_symmetry.space_group_name_H-M   'P 1'
#
loop_
_entity.id
_entity.type
_entity.pdbx_description
1 polymer ?
#
loop_
_entity_poly.entity_id
_entity_poly.type
_entity_poly.pdbx_seq_one_letter_code
_entity_poly.pdbx_strand_id
1 'polypeptide(L)'
;FLLLISENWERFGTPVQMAIGLVPLLATYAIGFRFLKRDLPEQAELTFFLASILFGMNIFLQAQIFHISSYFPNGVLWWIIGALPLALYFRSTLHHLLVQALYYIWLMQQLEFHQFSFWAVIIFAALLYLLYQKPSKTVFLATIANTYAFVFNLNTSVTGREFQGFWLLAIAATLVIVLAVYFFRHQYDEKFIERLHTLGVWVITFIFYLHTFGDLTEFYVGNEISAVSLGLLALVGVLFYYSDKSLVNIMIITIAGVVLVLQIAGAYYQGD
;
A
#
# COMPACT_ATOMS: atom_id res chain seq x y z
N PHE A 1 -1.75 -37.67 -4.79
CA PHE A 1 -0.84 -37.12 -5.82
C PHE A 1 0.23 -36.21 -5.21
N LEU A 2 -0.13 -35.10 -4.55
CA LEU A 2 0.86 -34.20 -3.90
C LEU A 2 1.75 -34.91 -2.87
N LEU A 3 1.19 -35.84 -2.09
CA LEU A 3 1.94 -36.66 -1.14
C LEU A 3 3.01 -37.55 -1.81
N LEU A 4 2.73 -38.08 -3.00
CA LEU A 4 3.69 -38.91 -3.75
C LEU A 4 4.86 -38.07 -4.29
N ILE A 5 4.58 -36.81 -4.66
CA ILE A 5 5.62 -35.87 -5.12
C ILE A 5 6.48 -35.44 -3.92
N SER A 6 5.86 -35.13 -2.77
CA SER A 6 6.61 -34.72 -1.58
C SER A 6 7.48 -35.84 -1.02
N GLU A 7 6.99 -37.09 -0.99
CA GLU A 7 7.77 -38.24 -0.51
C GLU A 7 8.97 -38.57 -1.40
N ASN A 8 8.88 -38.31 -2.71
CA ASN A 8 9.97 -38.56 -3.65
C ASN A 8 10.77 -37.30 -3.99
N TRP A 9 10.52 -36.18 -3.31
CA TRP A 9 11.08 -34.87 -3.66
C TRP A 9 12.62 -34.88 -3.69
N GLU A 10 13.24 -35.46 -2.66
CA GLU A 10 14.69 -35.59 -2.54
C GLU A 10 15.31 -36.52 -3.59
N ARG A 11 14.50 -37.41 -4.19
CA ARG A 11 14.95 -38.35 -5.22
C ARG A 11 14.96 -37.74 -6.62
N PHE A 12 14.25 -36.62 -6.82
CA PHE A 12 14.21 -35.95 -8.11
C PHE A 12 15.46 -35.11 -8.34
N GLY A 13 16.09 -35.25 -9.50
CA GLY A 13 17.14 -34.33 -9.93
C GLY A 13 16.60 -32.91 -10.15
N THR A 14 17.45 -31.91 -10.02
CA THR A 14 17.10 -30.47 -10.15
C THR A 14 16.22 -30.15 -11.38
N PRO A 15 16.48 -30.67 -12.60
CA PRO A 15 15.64 -30.36 -13.76
C PRO A 15 14.18 -30.80 -13.60
N VAL A 16 13.94 -31.93 -12.92
CA VAL A 16 12.58 -32.46 -12.68
C VAL A 16 11.86 -31.61 -11.65
N GLN A 17 12.54 -31.22 -10.56
CA GLN A 17 11.99 -30.32 -9.54
C GLN A 17 11.59 -28.97 -10.14
N MET A 18 12.43 -28.39 -11.01
CA MET A 18 12.10 -27.17 -11.74
C MET A 18 10.89 -27.36 -12.66
N ALA A 19 10.84 -28.47 -13.40
CA ALA A 19 9.74 -28.77 -14.31
C ALA A 19 8.39 -28.90 -13.57
N ILE A 20 8.38 -29.49 -12.37
CA ILE A 20 7.17 -29.60 -11.54
C ILE A 20 6.57 -28.22 -11.25
N GLY A 21 7.39 -27.18 -11.06
CA GLY A 21 6.90 -25.81 -10.91
C GLY A 21 6.58 -25.14 -12.24
N LEU A 22 7.48 -25.23 -13.22
CA LEU A 22 7.42 -24.43 -14.45
C LEU A 22 6.35 -24.93 -15.43
N VAL A 23 6.14 -26.24 -15.55
CA VAL A 23 5.17 -26.81 -16.49
C VAL A 23 3.74 -26.36 -16.17
N PRO A 24 3.23 -26.46 -14.92
CA PRO A 24 1.90 -25.94 -14.58
C PRO A 24 1.76 -24.44 -14.83
N LEU A 25 2.81 -23.66 -14.53
CA LEU A 25 2.82 -22.21 -14.76
C LEU A 25 2.66 -21.88 -16.26
N LEU A 26 3.51 -22.48 -17.10
CA LEU A 26 3.49 -22.28 -18.55
C LEU A 26 2.18 -22.78 -19.17
N ALA A 27 1.67 -23.93 -18.70
CA ALA A 27 0.38 -24.45 -19.14
C ALA A 27 -0.76 -23.49 -18.80
N THR A 28 -0.76 -22.91 -17.60
CA THR A 28 -1.79 -21.95 -17.19
C THR A 28 -1.74 -20.69 -18.03
N TYR A 29 -0.56 -20.13 -18.31
CA TYR A 29 -0.42 -19.01 -19.25
C TYR A 29 -0.92 -19.37 -20.67
N ALA A 30 -0.54 -20.54 -21.19
CA ALA A 30 -0.97 -20.99 -22.51
C ALA A 30 -2.50 -21.15 -22.60
N ILE A 31 -3.14 -21.67 -21.56
CA ILE A 31 -4.60 -21.77 -21.44
C ILE A 31 -5.21 -20.36 -21.39
N GLY A 32 -4.65 -19.44 -20.61
CA GLY A 32 -5.10 -18.05 -20.52
C GLY A 32 -5.07 -17.35 -21.89
N PHE A 33 -3.96 -17.45 -22.61
CA PHE A 33 -3.85 -16.92 -23.97
C PHE A 33 -4.81 -17.60 -24.96
N ARG A 34 -5.07 -18.90 -24.79
CA ARG A 34 -6.07 -19.60 -25.61
C ARG A 34 -7.48 -19.09 -25.35
N PHE A 35 -7.84 -18.74 -24.12
CA PHE A 35 -9.12 -18.11 -23.82
C PHE A 35 -9.22 -16.70 -24.38
N LEU A 36 -8.15 -15.89 -24.32
CA LEU A 36 -8.12 -14.59 -25.00
C LEU A 36 -8.35 -14.71 -26.51
N LYS A 37 -7.70 -15.68 -27.18
CA LYS A 37 -7.88 -15.94 -28.63
C LYS A 37 -9.29 -16.44 -29.00
N ARG A 38 -10.06 -16.91 -28.03
CA ARG A 38 -11.43 -17.42 -28.21
C ARG A 38 -12.49 -16.39 -27.80
N ASP A 39 -12.08 -15.15 -27.52
CA ASP A 39 -12.95 -14.09 -27.03
C ASP A 39 -13.73 -14.49 -25.76
N LEU A 40 -13.04 -15.21 -24.86
CA LEU A 40 -13.54 -15.67 -23.56
C LEU A 40 -12.84 -14.88 -22.43
N PRO A 41 -13.14 -13.57 -22.26
CA PRO A 41 -12.36 -12.67 -21.40
C PRO A 41 -12.46 -13.01 -19.91
N GLU A 42 -13.60 -13.47 -19.42
CA GLU A 42 -13.78 -13.82 -18.01
C GLU A 42 -12.97 -15.06 -17.63
N GLN A 43 -12.98 -16.09 -18.49
CA GLN A 43 -12.19 -17.30 -18.28
C GLN A 43 -10.70 -17.00 -18.41
N ALA A 44 -10.32 -16.12 -19.34
CA ALA A 44 -8.95 -15.64 -19.46
C ALA A 44 -8.52 -14.93 -18.17
N GLU A 45 -9.31 -13.98 -17.67
CA GLU A 45 -9.02 -13.22 -16.45
C GLU A 45 -8.74 -14.17 -15.28
N LEU A 46 -9.64 -15.11 -15.00
CA LEU A 46 -9.47 -16.06 -13.91
C LEU A 46 -8.22 -16.94 -14.10
N THR A 47 -7.93 -17.33 -15.33
CA THR A 47 -6.75 -18.15 -15.65
C THR A 47 -5.46 -17.36 -15.46
N PHE A 48 -5.40 -16.10 -15.85
CA PHE A 48 -4.22 -15.24 -15.64
C PHE A 48 -4.02 -14.86 -14.17
N PHE A 49 -5.11 -14.75 -13.41
CA PHE A 49 -5.01 -14.63 -11.96
C PHE A 49 -4.40 -15.87 -11.33
N LEU A 50 -4.85 -17.07 -11.73
CA LEU A 50 -4.23 -18.33 -11.29
C LEU A 50 -2.76 -18.41 -11.71
N ALA A 51 -2.44 -18.00 -12.94
CA ALA A 51 -1.06 -17.92 -13.42
C ALA A 51 -0.21 -16.98 -12.54
N SER A 52 -0.76 -15.86 -12.08
CA SER A 52 -0.09 -14.95 -11.15
C SER A 52 0.20 -15.60 -9.80
N ILE A 53 -0.72 -16.41 -9.27
CA ILE A 53 -0.50 -17.16 -8.03
C ILE A 53 0.60 -18.21 -8.23
N LEU A 54 0.50 -18.99 -9.31
CA LEU A 54 1.50 -19.99 -9.66
C LEU A 54 2.87 -19.38 -9.92
N PHE A 55 2.93 -18.16 -10.46
CA PHE A 55 4.18 -17.43 -10.65
C PHE A 55 4.86 -17.15 -9.31
N GLY A 56 4.13 -16.63 -8.33
CA GLY A 56 4.64 -16.43 -6.97
C GLY A 56 5.09 -17.72 -6.30
N MET A 57 4.25 -18.76 -6.37
CA MET A 57 4.61 -20.09 -5.85
C MET A 57 5.88 -20.64 -6.51
N ASN A 58 6.05 -20.41 -7.82
CA ASN A 58 7.25 -20.83 -8.54
C ASN A 58 8.49 -20.08 -8.03
N ILE A 59 8.43 -18.76 -7.81
CA ILE A 59 9.55 -17.99 -7.25
C ILE A 59 10.06 -18.63 -5.95
N PHE A 60 9.16 -18.93 -5.01
CA PHE A 60 9.53 -19.54 -3.73
C PHE A 60 10.03 -20.98 -3.89
N LEU A 61 9.41 -21.76 -4.76
CA LEU A 61 9.85 -23.14 -5.03
C LEU A 61 11.26 -23.18 -5.63
N GLN A 62 11.56 -22.30 -6.58
CA GLN A 62 12.90 -22.20 -7.18
C GLN A 62 13.94 -21.75 -6.14
N ALA A 63 13.58 -20.79 -5.28
CA ALA A 63 14.46 -20.36 -4.19
C ALA A 63 14.82 -21.53 -3.26
N GLN A 64 13.87 -22.42 -2.96
CA GLN A 64 14.12 -23.63 -2.18
C GLN A 64 15.01 -24.64 -2.93
N ILE A 65 14.71 -24.93 -4.20
CA ILE A 65 15.49 -25.89 -5.01
C ILE A 65 16.96 -25.48 -5.10
N PHE A 66 17.22 -24.20 -5.35
CA PHE A 66 18.58 -23.67 -5.50
C PHE A 66 19.21 -23.22 -4.19
N HIS A 67 18.56 -23.46 -3.05
CA HIS A 67 19.03 -23.06 -1.72
C HIS A 67 19.42 -21.57 -1.67
N ILE A 68 18.67 -20.73 -2.38
CA ILE A 68 18.92 -19.30 -2.43
C ILE A 68 18.51 -18.72 -1.08
N SER A 69 19.50 -18.45 -0.23
CA SER A 69 19.33 -17.68 1.01
C SER A 69 19.27 -16.19 0.69
N SER A 70 18.30 -15.77 -0.12
CA SER A 70 18.11 -14.35 -0.43
C SER A 70 17.25 -13.67 0.61
N TYR A 71 17.47 -12.36 0.75
CA TYR A 71 16.54 -11.42 1.36
C TYR A 71 15.10 -11.68 0.89
N PHE A 72 14.27 -12.27 1.77
CA PHE A 72 12.94 -12.78 1.48
C PHE A 72 12.01 -11.79 0.76
N PRO A 73 12.03 -10.47 1.09
CA PRO A 73 11.22 -9.48 0.38
C PRO A 73 11.51 -9.36 -1.11
N ASN A 74 12.69 -9.75 -1.59
CA ASN A 74 12.98 -9.73 -3.02
C ASN A 74 12.07 -10.68 -3.81
N GLY A 75 11.71 -11.83 -3.25
CA GLY A 75 10.81 -12.78 -3.90
C GLY A 75 9.42 -12.16 -4.14
N VAL A 76 8.89 -11.47 -3.12
CA VAL A 76 7.59 -10.79 -3.22
C VAL A 76 7.68 -9.59 -4.17
N LEU A 77 8.79 -8.84 -4.19
CA LEU A 77 9.00 -7.75 -5.15
C LEU A 77 8.91 -8.25 -6.60
N TRP A 78 9.61 -9.34 -6.93
CA TRP A 78 9.54 -9.94 -8.26
C TRP A 78 8.14 -10.46 -8.59
N TRP A 79 7.42 -10.98 -7.60
CA TRP A 79 6.02 -11.36 -7.77
C TRP A 79 5.14 -10.15 -8.12
N ILE A 80 5.27 -9.02 -7.39
CA ILE A 80 4.56 -7.78 -7.71
C ILE A 80 4.84 -7.34 -9.15
N ILE A 81 6.12 -7.31 -9.54
CA ILE A 81 6.55 -6.89 -10.89
C ILE A 81 5.92 -7.80 -11.96
N GLY A 82 5.85 -9.12 -11.73
CA GLY A 82 5.21 -10.05 -12.67
C GLY A 82 3.68 -9.96 -12.71
N ALA A 83 3.03 -9.59 -11.60
CA ALA A 83 1.57 -9.45 -11.52
C ALA A 83 1.07 -8.09 -12.06
N LEU A 84 1.90 -7.04 -12.01
CA LEU A 84 1.52 -5.68 -12.40
C LEU A 84 1.00 -5.55 -13.85
N PRO A 85 1.63 -6.16 -14.88
CA PRO A 85 1.16 -6.08 -16.26
C PRO A 85 -0.24 -6.68 -16.43
N LEU A 86 -0.56 -7.75 -15.69
CA LEU A 86 -1.88 -8.39 -15.74
C LEU A 86 -2.94 -7.50 -15.09
N ALA A 87 -2.60 -6.84 -13.98
CA ALA A 87 -3.48 -5.83 -13.36
C ALA A 87 -3.76 -4.63 -14.28
N LEU A 88 -2.77 -4.20 -15.06
CA LEU A 88 -2.90 -3.12 -16.05
C LEU A 88 -3.71 -3.56 -17.28
N TYR A 89 -3.57 -4.82 -17.71
CA TYR A 89 -4.25 -5.37 -18.89
C TYR A 89 -5.72 -5.65 -18.60
N PHE A 90 -6.02 -6.47 -17.59
CA PHE A 90 -7.40 -6.89 -17.29
C PHE A 90 -8.21 -5.78 -16.64
N ARG A 91 -7.55 -4.82 -15.98
CA ARG A 91 -8.20 -3.73 -15.23
C ARG A 91 -9.34 -4.28 -14.39
N SER A 92 -9.06 -5.28 -13.57
CA SER A 92 -10.08 -5.95 -12.77
C SER A 92 -9.79 -5.83 -11.28
N THR A 93 -10.86 -5.75 -10.49
CA THR A 93 -10.78 -5.67 -9.02
C THR A 93 -9.94 -6.82 -8.46
N LEU A 94 -10.07 -8.01 -9.04
CA LEU A 94 -9.39 -9.22 -8.60
C LEU A 94 -7.86 -9.13 -8.79
N HIS A 95 -7.38 -8.70 -9.96
CA HIS A 95 -5.94 -8.49 -10.18
C HIS A 95 -5.40 -7.30 -9.38
N HIS A 96 -6.19 -6.23 -9.22
CA HIS A 96 -5.79 -5.07 -8.43
C HIS A 96 -5.61 -5.45 -6.95
N LEU A 97 -6.54 -6.21 -6.39
CA LEU A 97 -6.45 -6.69 -5.01
C LEU A 97 -5.27 -7.63 -4.81
N LEU A 98 -4.92 -8.47 -5.79
CA LEU A 98 -3.71 -9.30 -5.72
C LEU A 98 -2.44 -8.44 -5.56
N VAL A 99 -2.25 -7.46 -6.45
CA VAL A 99 -1.07 -6.57 -6.40
C VAL A 99 -1.06 -5.78 -5.08
N GLN A 100 -2.21 -5.30 -4.62
CA GLN A 100 -2.32 -4.59 -3.35
C GLN A 100 -2.00 -5.47 -2.13
N ALA A 101 -2.44 -6.72 -2.12
CA ALA A 101 -2.11 -7.67 -1.05
C ALA A 101 -0.61 -7.98 -1.05
N LEU A 102 -0.02 -8.22 -2.23
CA LEU A 102 1.42 -8.46 -2.36
C LEU A 102 2.25 -7.25 -1.92
N TYR A 103 1.83 -6.03 -2.28
CA TYR A 103 2.50 -4.81 -1.86
C TYR A 103 2.45 -4.63 -0.33
N TYR A 104 1.30 -4.88 0.29
CA TYR A 104 1.17 -4.84 1.74
C TYR A 104 2.10 -5.86 2.41
N ILE A 105 2.08 -7.13 1.95
CA ILE A 105 2.95 -8.19 2.47
C ILE A 105 4.42 -7.78 2.32
N TRP A 106 4.81 -7.27 1.16
CA TRP A 106 6.18 -6.84 0.91
C TRP A 106 6.61 -5.71 1.86
N LEU A 107 5.77 -4.70 2.08
CA LEU A 107 6.02 -3.62 3.03
C LEU A 107 6.13 -4.13 4.48
N MET A 108 5.34 -5.12 4.88
CA MET A 108 5.46 -5.72 6.21
C MET A 108 6.80 -6.44 6.38
N GLN A 109 7.30 -7.10 5.35
CA GLN A 109 8.61 -7.72 5.41
C GLN A 109 9.75 -6.67 5.36
N GLN A 110 9.61 -5.58 4.60
CA GLN A 110 10.57 -4.47 4.61
C GLN A 110 10.78 -3.92 6.04
N LEU A 111 9.69 -3.79 6.82
CA LEU A 111 9.74 -3.39 8.23
C LEU A 111 10.52 -4.35 9.10
N GLU A 112 10.28 -5.66 8.96
CA GLU A 112 10.98 -6.68 9.73
C GLU A 112 12.50 -6.55 9.56
N PHE A 113 12.94 -6.24 8.34
CA PHE A 113 14.35 -6.01 8.04
C PHE A 113 14.83 -4.56 8.26
N HIS A 114 13.96 -3.66 8.75
CA HIS A 114 14.26 -2.24 8.99
C HIS A 114 14.80 -1.52 7.76
N GLN A 115 14.30 -1.87 6.57
CA GLN A 115 14.71 -1.28 5.30
C GLN A 115 13.56 -0.52 4.65
N PHE A 116 13.89 0.57 3.95
CA PHE A 116 12.98 1.22 3.03
C PHE A 116 13.57 1.19 1.64
N SER A 117 12.76 0.74 0.68
CA SER A 117 13.17 0.56 -0.70
C SER A 117 12.51 1.60 -1.59
N PHE A 118 13.30 2.20 -2.49
CA PHE A 118 12.80 3.11 -3.52
C PHE A 118 11.68 2.50 -4.38
N TRP A 119 11.68 1.18 -4.55
CA TRP A 119 10.60 0.46 -5.24
C TRP A 119 9.23 0.63 -4.58
N ALA A 120 9.18 0.93 -3.27
CA ALA A 120 7.95 1.23 -2.55
C ALA A 120 7.22 2.42 -3.17
N VAL A 121 7.96 3.49 -3.47
CA VAL A 121 7.40 4.71 -4.07
C VAL A 121 6.84 4.42 -5.47
N ILE A 122 7.59 3.67 -6.29
CA ILE A 122 7.18 3.33 -7.66
C ILE A 122 5.92 2.45 -7.65
N ILE A 123 5.91 1.40 -6.83
CA ILE A 123 4.76 0.48 -6.76
C ILE A 123 3.55 1.21 -6.20
N PHE A 124 3.73 2.04 -5.17
CA PHE A 124 2.64 2.84 -4.62
C PHE A 124 2.03 3.79 -5.66
N ALA A 125 2.85 4.47 -6.45
CA ALA A 125 2.37 5.27 -7.57
C ALA A 125 1.60 4.42 -8.62
N ALA A 126 2.08 3.22 -8.92
CA ALA A 126 1.37 2.29 -9.79
C ALA A 126 0.01 1.86 -9.19
N LEU A 127 -0.08 1.62 -7.88
CA LEU A 127 -1.35 1.29 -7.22
C LEU A 127 -2.35 2.45 -7.29
N LEU A 128 -1.91 3.69 -7.09
CA LEU A 128 -2.75 4.88 -7.26
C LEU A 128 -3.24 5.01 -8.71
N TYR A 129 -2.39 4.69 -9.68
CA TYR A 129 -2.77 4.66 -11.10
C TYR A 129 -3.77 3.54 -11.42
N LEU A 130 -3.63 2.36 -10.84
CA LEU A 130 -4.60 1.27 -10.98
C LEU A 130 -5.97 1.67 -10.39
N LEU A 131 -5.97 2.32 -9.21
CA LEU A 131 -7.17 2.87 -8.60
C LEU A 131 -7.84 3.93 -9.50
N TYR A 132 -7.05 4.79 -10.16
CA TYR A 132 -7.56 5.77 -11.12
C TYR A 132 -8.19 5.13 -12.36
N GLN A 133 -7.64 4.04 -12.87
CA GLN A 133 -8.18 3.33 -14.03
C GLN A 133 -9.50 2.63 -13.73
N LYS A 134 -9.61 2.01 -12.55
CA LYS A 134 -10.83 1.30 -12.13
C LYS A 134 -11.19 1.64 -10.69
N PRO A 135 -11.91 2.75 -10.48
CA PRO A 135 -12.39 3.13 -9.16
C PRO A 135 -13.29 2.02 -8.62
N SER A 136 -12.95 1.48 -7.47
CA SER A 136 -13.71 0.43 -6.79
C SER A 136 -13.57 0.63 -5.29
N LYS A 137 -14.69 0.55 -4.56
CA LYS A 137 -14.72 0.75 -3.11
C LYS A 137 -13.78 -0.22 -2.39
N THR A 138 -13.70 -1.48 -2.84
CA THR A 138 -12.82 -2.48 -2.25
C THR A 138 -11.35 -2.19 -2.52
N VAL A 139 -11.02 -1.80 -3.76
CA VAL A 139 -9.65 -1.41 -4.16
C VAL A 139 -9.22 -0.17 -3.37
N PHE A 140 -10.14 0.79 -3.18
CA PHE A 140 -9.92 1.99 -2.40
C PHE A 140 -9.62 1.69 -0.93
N LEU A 141 -10.42 0.84 -0.27
CA LEU A 141 -10.18 0.42 1.11
C LEU A 141 -8.82 -0.27 1.28
N ALA A 142 -8.44 -1.14 0.34
CA ALA A 142 -7.13 -1.76 0.34
C ALA A 142 -6.00 -0.72 0.14
N THR A 143 -6.24 0.36 -0.62
CA THR A 143 -5.25 1.43 -0.82
C THR A 143 -5.04 2.23 0.46
N ILE A 144 -6.06 2.41 1.29
CA ILE A 144 -5.90 2.99 2.64
C ILE A 144 -4.92 2.15 3.47
N ALA A 145 -5.12 0.83 3.53
CA ALA A 145 -4.24 -0.07 4.28
C ALA A 145 -2.80 -0.04 3.76
N ASN A 146 -2.60 -0.03 2.44
CA ASN A 146 -1.30 0.08 1.81
C ASN A 146 -0.62 1.43 2.05
N THR A 147 -1.40 2.51 2.13
CA THR A 147 -0.85 3.85 2.40
C THR A 147 -0.38 3.96 3.84
N TYR A 148 -1.15 3.40 4.78
CA TYR A 148 -0.69 3.28 6.16
C TYR A 148 0.62 2.50 6.26
N ALA A 149 0.67 1.30 5.67
CA ALA A 149 1.88 0.48 5.66
C ALA A 149 3.08 1.22 5.06
N PHE A 150 2.87 1.97 3.97
CA PHE A 150 3.90 2.76 3.31
C PHE A 150 4.42 3.90 4.18
N VAL A 151 3.51 4.69 4.78
CA VAL A 151 3.87 5.82 5.65
C VAL A 151 4.57 5.33 6.91
N PHE A 152 4.12 4.22 7.48
CA PHE A 152 4.76 3.58 8.63
C PHE A 152 6.20 3.15 8.29
N ASN A 153 6.39 2.43 7.17
CA ASN A 153 7.72 2.08 6.64
C ASN A 153 8.63 3.28 6.45
N LEU A 154 8.13 4.32 5.76
CA LEU A 154 8.90 5.53 5.51
C LEU A 154 9.31 6.21 6.82
N ASN A 155 8.38 6.35 7.76
CA ASN A 155 8.62 6.97 9.06
C ASN A 155 9.68 6.20 9.87
N THR A 156 9.56 4.87 9.97
CA THR A 156 10.55 4.03 10.65
C THR A 156 11.93 4.15 10.01
N SER A 157 12.01 4.18 8.68
CA SER A 157 13.29 4.31 7.98
C SER A 157 13.98 5.66 8.16
N VAL A 158 13.22 6.75 8.26
CA VAL A 158 13.76 8.11 8.42
C VAL A 158 14.16 8.37 9.87
N THR A 159 13.39 7.86 10.84
CA THR A 159 13.60 8.16 12.25
C THR A 159 14.41 7.09 12.99
N GLY A 160 14.53 5.89 12.42
CA GLY A 160 15.18 4.74 13.06
C GLY A 160 14.42 4.20 14.28
N ARG A 161 13.16 4.61 14.46
CA ARG A 161 12.31 4.22 15.59
C ARG A 161 11.02 3.57 15.09
N GLU A 162 10.63 2.47 15.73
CA GLU A 162 9.34 1.83 15.47
C GLU A 162 8.22 2.60 16.17
N PHE A 163 7.58 3.53 15.47
CA PHE A 163 6.47 4.30 16.00
C PHE A 163 5.12 3.63 15.75
N GLN A 164 4.60 2.90 16.74
CA GLN A 164 3.28 2.23 16.66
C GLN A 164 2.08 3.18 16.87
N GLY A 165 2.25 4.47 16.63
CA GLY A 165 1.24 5.47 16.96
C GLY A 165 -0.02 5.40 16.09
N PHE A 166 -1.18 5.41 16.75
CA PHE A 166 -2.50 5.71 16.18
C PHE A 166 -2.50 6.97 15.29
N TRP A 167 -1.57 7.89 15.53
CA TRP A 167 -1.35 9.12 14.76
C TRP A 167 -0.89 8.90 13.32
N LEU A 168 0.03 7.96 13.07
CA LEU A 168 0.48 7.62 11.72
C LEU A 168 -0.65 6.98 10.91
N LEU A 169 -1.46 6.13 11.56
CA LEU A 169 -2.70 5.60 11.00
C LEU A 169 -3.65 6.72 10.60
N ALA A 170 -3.88 7.68 11.49
CA ALA A 170 -4.82 8.77 11.27
C ALA A 170 -4.34 9.72 10.15
N ILE A 171 -3.05 10.04 10.08
CA ILE A 171 -2.46 10.87 9.01
C ILE A 171 -2.52 10.15 7.66
N ALA A 172 -2.14 8.87 7.61
CA ALA A 172 -2.16 8.08 6.38
C ALA A 172 -3.59 7.88 5.86
N ALA A 173 -4.55 7.59 6.74
CA ALA A 173 -5.97 7.50 6.38
C ALA A 173 -6.48 8.84 5.83
N THR A 174 -6.11 9.94 6.46
CA THR A 174 -6.52 11.30 6.02
C THR A 174 -5.93 11.63 4.65
N LEU A 175 -4.65 11.33 4.40
CA LEU A 175 -4.01 11.52 3.09
C LEU A 175 -4.76 10.83 1.96
N VAL A 176 -5.12 9.56 2.16
CA VAL A 176 -5.82 8.80 1.13
C VAL A 176 -7.22 9.32 0.92
N ILE A 177 -7.93 9.69 2.00
CA ILE A 177 -9.25 10.30 1.91
C ILE A 177 -9.19 11.61 1.13
N VAL A 178 -8.18 12.46 1.36
CA VAL A 178 -7.99 13.72 0.63
C VAL A 178 -7.67 13.51 -0.83
N LEU A 179 -6.71 12.63 -1.12
CA LEU A 179 -6.37 12.30 -2.49
C LEU A 179 -7.58 11.72 -3.23
N ALA A 180 -8.43 10.96 -2.52
CA ALA A 180 -9.63 10.41 -3.10
C ALA A 180 -10.72 11.44 -3.39
N VAL A 181 -10.95 12.35 -2.45
CA VAL A 181 -11.87 13.47 -2.64
C VAL A 181 -11.36 14.43 -3.71
N TYR A 182 -10.06 14.69 -3.78
CA TYR A 182 -9.47 15.61 -4.77
C TYR A 182 -9.44 15.01 -6.18
N PHE A 183 -8.79 13.84 -6.34
CA PHE A 183 -8.54 13.26 -7.66
C PHE A 183 -9.69 12.38 -8.17
N PHE A 184 -10.48 11.77 -7.28
CA PHE A 184 -11.47 10.78 -7.67
C PHE A 184 -12.93 11.25 -7.46
N ARG A 185 -13.20 12.50 -7.06
CA ARG A 185 -14.60 12.98 -6.87
C ARG A 185 -15.51 12.78 -8.08
N HIS A 186 -14.96 12.89 -9.28
CA HIS A 186 -15.72 12.76 -10.52
C HIS A 186 -16.03 11.32 -10.91
N GLN A 187 -15.37 10.35 -10.27
CA GLN A 187 -15.46 8.93 -10.59
C GLN A 187 -16.29 8.13 -9.58
N TYR A 188 -16.53 8.68 -8.38
CA TYR A 188 -17.34 8.04 -7.34
C TYR A 188 -18.68 8.77 -7.16
N ASP A 189 -19.64 8.06 -6.56
CA ASP A 189 -20.94 8.63 -6.18
C ASP A 189 -20.77 9.86 -5.27
N GLU A 190 -21.54 10.91 -5.54
CA GLU A 190 -21.47 12.20 -4.83
C GLU A 190 -21.68 12.01 -3.32
N LYS A 191 -22.66 11.17 -2.94
CA LYS A 191 -22.93 10.83 -1.54
C LYS A 191 -21.78 10.09 -0.87
N PHE A 192 -21.02 9.28 -1.62
CA PHE A 192 -19.87 8.57 -1.09
C PHE A 192 -18.70 9.54 -0.86
N ILE A 193 -18.47 10.46 -1.80
CA ILE A 193 -17.45 11.50 -1.67
C ILE A 193 -17.78 12.46 -0.51
N GLU A 194 -19.04 12.86 -0.35
CA GLU A 194 -19.49 13.69 0.76
C GLU A 194 -19.23 13.01 2.11
N ARG A 195 -19.59 11.72 2.25
CA ARG A 195 -19.29 10.94 3.46
C ARG A 195 -17.80 10.85 3.75
N LEU A 196 -16.98 10.61 2.72
CA LEU A 196 -15.52 10.58 2.87
C LEU A 196 -14.96 11.94 3.30
N HIS A 197 -15.44 13.03 2.70
CA HIS A 197 -15.06 14.38 3.07
C HIS A 197 -15.42 14.67 4.54
N THR A 198 -16.66 14.40 4.96
CA THR A 198 -17.09 14.57 6.36
C THR A 198 -16.25 13.73 7.32
N LEU A 199 -15.97 12.47 6.97
CA LEU A 199 -15.14 11.59 7.80
C LEU A 199 -13.70 12.12 7.92
N GLY A 200 -13.12 12.58 6.81
CA GLY A 200 -11.79 13.21 6.80
C GLY A 200 -11.73 14.45 7.68
N VAL A 201 -12.75 15.32 7.62
CA VAL A 201 -12.86 16.49 8.51
C VAL A 201 -12.93 16.06 9.97
N TRP A 202 -13.76 15.09 10.33
CA TRP A 202 -13.86 14.60 11.71
C TRP A 202 -12.54 14.02 12.23
N VAL A 203 -11.83 13.24 11.41
CA VAL A 203 -10.52 12.69 11.78
C VAL A 203 -9.51 13.81 12.02
N ILE A 204 -9.44 14.80 11.13
CA ILE A 204 -8.55 15.96 11.29
C ILE A 204 -8.92 16.78 12.53
N THR A 205 -10.20 17.07 12.75
CA THR A 205 -10.67 17.80 13.92
C THR A 205 -10.36 17.03 15.20
N PHE A 206 -10.53 15.70 15.21
CA PHE A 206 -10.18 14.86 16.35
C PHE A 206 -8.68 14.87 16.62
N ILE A 207 -7.85 14.78 15.57
CA ILE A 207 -6.39 14.92 15.64
C ILE A 207 -6.00 16.25 16.30
N PHE A 208 -6.60 17.35 15.86
CA PHE A 208 -6.33 18.67 16.44
C PHE A 208 -6.87 18.83 17.86
N TYR A 209 -8.05 18.29 18.14
CA TYR A 209 -8.64 18.31 19.47
C TYR A 209 -7.71 17.64 20.49
N LEU A 210 -7.18 16.46 20.14
CA LEU A 210 -6.22 15.73 20.96
C LEU A 210 -4.94 16.53 21.24
N HIS A 211 -4.49 17.38 20.30
CA HIS A 211 -3.34 18.27 20.50
C HIS A 211 -3.59 19.42 21.51
N THR A 212 -4.84 19.71 21.82
CA THR A 212 -5.20 20.73 22.83
C THR A 212 -4.85 20.28 24.26
N PHE A 213 -4.62 18.99 24.48
CA PHE A 213 -4.22 18.45 25.78
C PHE A 213 -2.70 18.44 25.92
N GLY A 214 -2.15 19.39 26.69
CA GLY A 214 -0.70 19.55 26.88
C GLY A 214 0.02 18.26 27.28
N ASP A 215 -0.55 17.47 28.19
CA ASP A 215 0.05 16.21 28.67
C ASP A 215 0.13 15.13 27.58
N LEU A 216 -0.89 15.04 26.71
CA LEU A 216 -0.86 14.14 25.56
C LEU A 216 0.14 14.66 24.52
N THR A 217 0.13 15.97 24.27
CA THR A 217 1.05 16.60 23.33
C THR A 217 2.50 16.42 23.77
N GLU A 218 2.88 16.56 25.03
CA GLU A 218 4.25 16.27 25.48
C GLU A 218 4.63 14.79 25.37
N PHE A 219 3.71 13.89 25.74
CA PHE A 219 3.92 12.44 25.60
C PHE A 219 4.13 12.01 24.13
N TYR A 220 3.37 12.59 23.19
CA TYR A 220 3.41 12.24 21.77
C TYR A 220 4.39 13.10 20.94
N VAL A 221 4.58 14.39 21.23
CA VAL A 221 5.56 15.26 20.54
C VAL A 221 6.99 14.90 20.94
N GLY A 222 7.23 14.59 22.23
CA GLY A 222 8.56 14.22 22.72
C GLY A 222 9.04 12.86 22.24
N ASN A 223 8.11 11.95 21.91
CA ASN A 223 8.45 10.61 21.43
C ASN A 223 8.11 10.36 19.96
N GLU A 224 6.92 10.71 19.43
CA GLU A 224 6.36 10.10 18.20
C GLU A 224 6.20 11.01 16.95
N ILE A 225 6.30 12.34 17.07
CA ILE A 225 6.05 13.23 15.92
C ILE A 225 7.36 13.52 15.17
N SER A 226 7.55 12.80 14.06
CA SER A 226 8.64 13.06 13.11
C SER A 226 8.36 14.27 12.20
N ALA A 227 9.42 14.86 11.65
CA ALA A 227 9.30 15.88 10.58
C ALA A 227 8.49 15.38 9.36
N VAL A 228 8.47 14.06 9.11
CA VAL A 228 7.67 13.43 8.06
C VAL A 228 6.17 13.54 8.38
N SER A 229 5.76 13.29 9.62
CA SER A 229 4.37 13.39 10.07
C SER A 229 3.84 14.83 9.94
N LEU A 230 4.68 15.81 10.27
CA LEU A 230 4.38 17.24 10.10
C LEU A 230 4.26 17.64 8.64
N GLY A 231 5.19 17.17 7.79
CA GLY A 231 5.14 17.41 6.34
C GLY A 231 3.90 16.81 5.69
N LEU A 232 3.48 15.62 6.12
CA LEU A 232 2.26 14.96 5.64
C LEU A 232 1.00 15.71 6.08
N LEU A 233 0.93 16.19 7.33
CA LEU A 233 -0.18 17.01 7.81
C LEU A 233 -0.28 18.35 7.06
N ALA A 234 0.86 19.01 6.80
CA ALA A 234 0.90 20.22 6.01
C ALA A 234 0.42 19.97 4.56
N LEU A 235 0.88 18.87 3.94
CA LEU A 235 0.44 18.44 2.61
C LEU A 235 -1.08 18.17 2.57
N VAL A 236 -1.61 17.48 3.58
CA VAL A 236 -3.06 17.24 3.74
C VAL A 236 -3.83 18.54 3.79
N GLY A 237 -3.40 19.50 4.61
CA GLY A 237 -4.03 20.82 4.69
C GLY A 237 -4.02 21.56 3.35
N VAL A 238 -2.89 21.57 2.66
CA VAL A 238 -2.75 22.18 1.33
C VAL A 238 -3.69 21.51 0.32
N LEU A 239 -3.72 20.19 0.27
CA LEU A 239 -4.58 19.47 -0.67
C LEU A 239 -6.07 19.68 -0.37
N PHE A 240 -6.47 19.76 0.92
CA PHE A 240 -7.83 20.13 1.32
C PHE A 240 -8.22 21.56 0.92
N TYR A 241 -7.27 22.51 0.98
CA TYR A 241 -7.50 23.88 0.48
C TYR A 241 -7.94 23.90 -0.98
N TYR A 242 -7.25 23.09 -1.78
CA TYR A 242 -7.46 23.04 -3.22
C TYR A 242 -8.62 22.12 -3.62
N SER A 243 -9.07 21.21 -2.75
CA SER A 243 -10.22 20.33 -3.04
C SER A 243 -11.56 21.04 -2.99
N ASP A 244 -11.73 22.00 -2.09
CA ASP A 244 -12.91 22.87 -2.03
C ASP A 244 -12.61 24.19 -1.30
N LYS A 245 -13.13 25.32 -1.76
CA LYS A 245 -12.89 26.64 -1.15
C LYS A 245 -13.86 26.94 0.00
N SER A 246 -14.16 25.93 0.81
CA SER A 246 -15.08 26.09 1.94
C SER A 246 -14.39 26.79 3.12
N LEU A 247 -15.15 27.55 3.90
CA LEU A 247 -14.71 28.21 5.15
C LEU A 247 -14.10 27.20 6.14
N VAL A 248 -14.58 25.96 6.13
CA VAL A 248 -14.08 24.84 6.95
C VAL A 248 -12.65 24.48 6.56
N ASN A 249 -12.32 24.45 5.26
CA ASN A 249 -10.98 24.12 4.80
C ASN A 249 -9.96 25.20 5.19
N ILE A 250 -10.35 26.47 5.12
CA ILE A 250 -9.53 27.60 5.60
C ILE A 250 -9.27 27.48 7.11
N MET A 251 -10.29 27.11 7.89
CA MET A 251 -10.16 26.90 9.33
C MET A 251 -9.20 25.75 9.66
N ILE A 252 -9.33 24.61 8.97
CA ILE A 252 -8.48 23.43 9.15
C ILE A 252 -7.01 23.77 8.83
N ILE A 253 -6.74 24.50 7.75
CA ILE A 253 -5.38 24.90 7.37
C ILE A 253 -4.79 25.89 8.36
N THR A 254 -5.61 26.84 8.82
CA THR A 254 -5.18 27.83 9.82
C THR A 254 -4.84 27.12 11.13
N ILE A 255 -5.65 26.17 11.56
CA ILE A 255 -5.40 25.36 12.76
C ILE A 255 -4.16 24.47 12.56
N ALA A 256 -4.03 23.82 11.40
CA ALA A 256 -2.84 23.03 11.04
C ALA A 256 -1.55 23.85 11.08
N GLY A 257 -1.59 25.06 10.50
CA GLY A 257 -0.48 25.99 10.49
C GLY A 257 -0.12 26.49 11.89
N VAL A 258 -1.13 26.82 12.70
CA VAL A 258 -0.91 27.25 14.10
C VAL A 258 -0.30 26.11 14.93
N VAL A 259 -0.79 24.88 14.80
CA VAL A 259 -0.23 23.72 15.52
C VAL A 259 1.21 23.45 15.08
N LEU A 260 1.49 23.53 13.78
CA LEU A 260 2.84 23.35 13.24
C LEU A 260 3.81 24.45 13.75
N VAL A 261 3.36 25.70 13.82
CA VAL A 261 4.14 26.82 14.40
C VAL A 261 4.39 26.63 15.89
N LEU A 262 3.36 26.25 16.66
CA LEU A 262 3.50 26.00 18.11
C LEU A 262 4.42 24.81 18.40
N GLN A 263 4.42 23.78 17.57
CA GLN A 263 5.29 22.62 17.71
C GLN A 263 6.73 22.92 17.32
N ILE A 264 6.97 23.70 16.26
CA ILE A 264 8.31 24.20 15.92
C ILE A 264 8.86 25.10 17.03
N ALA A 265 8.02 25.96 17.60
CA ALA A 265 8.38 26.81 18.73
C ALA A 265 8.69 25.99 20.00
N GLY A 266 7.91 24.92 20.27
CA GLY A 266 8.14 24.01 21.39
C GLY A 266 9.43 23.19 21.27
N ALA A 267 9.75 22.71 20.06
CA ALA A 267 11.01 22.01 19.79
C ALA A 267 12.24 22.92 19.94
N TYR A 268 12.11 24.23 19.68
CA TYR A 268 13.17 25.22 19.87
C TYR A 268 13.45 25.53 21.35
N TYR A 269 12.44 25.37 22.22
CA TYR A 269 12.53 25.65 23.65
C TYR A 269 13.12 24.49 24.49
N GLN A 270 13.23 23.28 23.92
CA GLN A 270 13.84 22.11 24.57
C GLN A 270 15.32 21.88 24.18
N GLY A 271 15.91 22.81 23.40
CA GLY A 271 17.29 22.74 22.90
C GLY A 271 18.32 23.58 23.67
N ASP A 272 17.91 24.25 24.75
CA ASP A 272 18.78 24.95 25.73
C ASP A 272 18.75 24.21 27.08
#